data_AF-A0A1S2V6J0-F1
#
_entry.id   AF-A0A1S2V6J0-F1
#
_cell.length_a   1.000
_cell.length_b   1.000
_cell.length_c   1.000
_cell.angle_alpha   90.00
_cell.angle_beta   90.00
_cell.angle_gamma   90.00
#
_symmetry.space_group_name_H-M   'P 1'
#
loop_
_entity.id
_entity.type
_entity.pdbx_description
1 polymer ?
#
loop_
_entity_poly.entity_id
_entity_poly.type
_entity_poly.pdbx_seq_one_letter_code
_entity_poly.pdbx_strand_id
1 'polypeptide(L)'
;MDDAIRRSVERQFPELTGGYHLPCFGRVVAVPDAPAAPGLCDDFRPRFGVDVEVLLPDGEPDPALPILTGLPLPAPMGGQEAGMFGFPEEGTTVVVSFAYGLPHKPFITQILPHGLSLPRVPKGDQVWQHSEACQQRVDADGNWLRQTDGKIQDKAIEREVEALQNNESFQSHTRTVDDHSSESVGGIKTVEALGALKLLSGGSASLAAVDDLHQATGRDLNLVVGQKHNATVGGDMEEKIQGLRKSVAAVSQRLVAPTTWLGSEGVNMLQVLCDLLDLVQQMNIALAKHTHLPGPMPAAVDAESFTSMSISAGQLSVEMKKITL
;
A
#
# COMPACT_ATOMS: atom_id res chain seq x y z
N MET A 1 24.89 75.57 -32.64
CA MET A 1 23.43 75.38 -32.50
C MET A 1 23.15 74.06 -31.78
N ASP A 2 23.82 72.99 -32.22
CA ASP A 2 23.70 71.64 -31.65
C ASP A 2 24.06 71.54 -30.17
N ASP A 3 25.10 72.23 -29.69
CA ASP A 3 25.45 72.22 -28.25
C ASP A 3 24.43 72.93 -27.34
N ALA A 4 23.66 73.87 -27.87
CA ALA A 4 22.58 74.53 -27.13
C ALA A 4 21.33 73.64 -27.10
N ILE A 5 21.08 72.91 -28.19
CA ILE A 5 20.03 71.90 -28.29
C ILE A 5 20.34 70.74 -27.31
N ARG A 6 21.56 70.18 -27.34
CA ARG A 6 21.99 69.11 -26.43
C ARG A 6 21.79 69.49 -24.96
N ARG A 7 22.28 70.66 -24.54
CA ARG A 7 22.11 71.14 -23.15
C ARG A 7 20.65 71.38 -22.78
N SER A 8 19.82 71.86 -23.70
CA SER A 8 18.39 72.05 -23.43
C SER A 8 17.69 70.70 -23.26
N VAL A 9 18.06 69.71 -24.08
CA VAL A 9 17.54 68.33 -24.02
C VAL A 9 17.98 67.65 -22.72
N GLU A 10 19.27 67.64 -22.39
CA GLU A 10 19.81 67.05 -21.14
C GLU A 10 19.20 67.67 -19.87
N ARG A 11 18.83 68.95 -19.92
CA ARG A 11 18.15 69.64 -18.81
C ARG A 11 16.67 69.26 -18.71
N GLN A 12 15.98 69.09 -19.83
CA GLN A 12 14.56 68.74 -19.86
C GLN A 12 14.33 67.25 -19.64
N PHE A 13 15.31 66.42 -19.99
CA PHE A 13 15.27 64.97 -19.94
C PHE A 13 16.54 64.43 -19.24
N PRO A 14 16.63 64.54 -17.90
CA PRO A 14 17.80 64.10 -17.14
C PRO A 14 18.16 62.61 -17.36
N GLU A 15 17.18 61.78 -17.71
CA GLU A 15 17.34 60.37 -18.07
C GLU A 15 18.18 60.15 -19.34
N LEU A 16 18.26 61.15 -20.23
CA LEU A 16 19.11 61.11 -21.41
C LEU A 16 20.58 61.32 -21.05
N THR A 17 20.85 62.21 -20.10
CA THR A 17 22.21 62.52 -19.63
C THR A 17 22.87 61.30 -18.99
N GLY A 18 22.13 60.51 -18.22
CA GLY A 18 22.62 59.31 -17.55
C GLY A 18 22.31 58.00 -18.26
N GLY A 19 21.71 58.03 -19.46
CA GLY A 19 21.38 56.81 -20.21
C GLY A 19 20.26 55.94 -19.62
N TYR A 20 19.61 56.37 -18.53
CA TYR A 20 18.59 55.59 -17.80
C TYR A 20 17.32 55.26 -18.60
N HIS A 21 17.14 55.92 -19.75
CA HIS A 21 16.08 55.61 -20.72
C HIS A 21 16.37 54.34 -21.54
N LEU A 22 17.62 53.86 -21.55
CA LEU A 22 18.03 52.65 -22.23
C LEU A 22 18.17 51.51 -21.22
N PRO A 23 17.71 50.29 -21.55
CA PRO A 23 18.09 49.12 -20.78
C PRO A 23 19.60 48.86 -20.92
N CYS A 24 20.25 48.54 -19.82
CA CYS A 24 21.65 48.13 -19.80
C CYS A 24 21.77 46.66 -19.38
N PHE A 25 22.86 46.01 -19.78
CA PHE A 25 23.18 44.69 -19.26
C PHE A 25 23.86 44.83 -17.91
N GLY A 26 23.57 43.88 -17.03
CA GLY A 26 24.23 43.72 -15.75
C GLY A 26 24.62 42.27 -15.54
N ARG A 27 25.53 42.04 -14.60
CA ARG A 27 25.94 40.71 -14.16
C ARG A 27 25.62 40.53 -12.69
N VAL A 28 24.97 39.43 -12.35
CA VAL A 28 24.65 39.07 -10.96
C VAL A 28 25.95 38.80 -10.21
N VAL A 29 26.15 39.45 -9.06
CA VAL A 29 27.35 39.28 -8.22
C VAL A 29 27.05 38.63 -6.88
N ALA A 30 25.81 38.71 -6.38
CA ALA A 30 25.38 38.04 -5.15
C ALA A 30 23.85 37.93 -5.04
N VAL A 31 23.40 37.00 -4.19
CA VAL A 31 22.04 36.97 -3.65
C VAL A 31 22.10 37.43 -2.18
N PRO A 32 21.85 38.73 -1.89
CA PRO A 32 22.21 39.32 -0.60
C PRO A 32 21.31 38.89 0.57
N ASP A 33 20.02 38.67 0.33
CA ASP A 33 19.01 38.39 1.37
C ASP A 33 17.94 37.42 0.87
N ALA A 34 18.33 36.17 0.60
CA ALA A 34 17.38 35.11 0.26
C ALA A 34 16.43 34.84 1.45
N PRO A 35 15.10 34.86 1.24
CA PRO A 35 14.14 34.82 2.33
C PRO A 35 14.01 33.41 2.91
N ALA A 36 14.15 33.29 4.23
CA ALA A 36 13.93 32.03 4.96
C ALA A 36 12.46 31.77 5.34
N ALA A 37 11.58 32.77 5.19
CA ALA A 37 10.16 32.71 5.50
C ALA A 37 9.37 33.68 4.61
N PRO A 38 8.05 33.47 4.40
CA PRO A 38 7.19 34.40 3.70
C PRO A 38 7.23 35.81 4.32
N GLY A 39 7.11 36.84 3.49
CA GLY A 39 7.06 38.22 3.97
C GLY A 39 6.90 39.22 2.84
N LEU A 40 6.60 40.46 3.23
CA LEU A 40 6.43 41.58 2.28
C LEU A 40 7.73 41.80 1.49
N CYS A 41 7.60 41.92 0.18
CA CYS A 41 8.63 42.39 -0.74
C CYS A 41 8.30 43.85 -1.08
N ASP A 42 9.17 44.77 -0.70
CA ASP A 42 9.01 46.21 -0.94
C ASP A 42 10.34 46.82 -1.40
N ASP A 43 10.33 48.11 -1.73
CA ASP A 43 11.50 48.83 -2.23
C ASP A 43 12.66 48.89 -1.20
N PHE A 44 12.37 48.72 0.10
CA PHE A 44 13.39 48.74 1.16
C PHE A 44 14.00 47.35 1.38
N ARG A 45 13.20 46.30 1.20
CA ARG A 45 13.62 44.91 1.32
C ARG A 45 13.05 44.06 0.17
N PRO A 46 13.68 44.11 -1.01
CA PRO A 46 13.32 43.27 -2.13
C PRO A 46 13.77 41.83 -1.86
N ARG A 47 12.92 41.06 -1.16
CA ARG A 47 13.14 39.66 -0.78
C ARG A 47 13.41 38.73 -1.96
N PHE A 48 13.05 39.14 -3.17
CA PHE A 48 13.40 38.44 -4.41
C PHE A 48 14.23 39.38 -5.27
N GLY A 49 15.47 39.62 -4.85
CA GLY A 49 16.40 40.53 -5.52
C GLY A 49 17.84 40.05 -5.44
N VAL A 50 18.68 40.63 -6.30
CA VAL A 50 20.10 40.28 -6.45
C VAL A 50 20.96 41.53 -6.56
N ASP A 51 22.21 41.41 -6.16
CA ASP A 51 23.20 42.47 -6.38
C ASP A 51 23.73 42.35 -7.82
N VAL A 52 23.84 43.49 -8.50
CA VAL A 52 24.19 43.55 -9.92
C VAL A 52 25.26 44.61 -10.15
N GLU A 53 26.32 44.24 -10.86
CA GLU A 53 27.22 45.21 -11.50
C GLU A 53 26.71 45.53 -12.91
N VAL A 54 26.64 46.81 -13.26
CA VAL A 54 26.21 47.25 -14.59
C VAL A 54 27.38 47.12 -15.57
N LEU A 55 27.11 46.63 -16.77
CA LEU A 55 28.12 46.39 -17.80
C LEU A 55 28.07 47.49 -18.87
N LEU A 56 29.27 47.85 -19.36
CA LEU A 56 29.45 48.67 -20.55
C LEU A 56 29.09 47.88 -21.83
N PRO A 57 28.95 48.53 -23.00
CA PRO A 57 28.66 47.85 -24.26
C PRO A 57 29.69 46.81 -24.71
N ASP A 58 30.91 46.87 -24.18
CA ASP A 58 31.97 45.87 -24.40
C ASP A 58 31.84 44.64 -23.47
N GLY A 59 30.93 44.68 -22.49
CA GLY A 59 30.68 43.62 -21.53
C GLY A 59 31.52 43.71 -20.25
N GLU A 60 32.38 44.72 -20.11
CA GLU A 60 33.16 44.95 -18.88
C GLU A 60 32.33 45.72 -17.83
N PRO A 61 32.59 45.54 -16.53
CA PRO A 61 31.94 46.33 -15.49
C PRO A 61 32.16 47.83 -15.67
N ASP A 62 31.09 48.62 -15.57
CA ASP A 62 31.16 50.07 -15.66
C ASP A 62 31.82 50.65 -14.39
N PRO A 63 33.03 51.23 -14.47
CA PRO A 63 33.72 51.78 -13.29
C PRO A 63 33.04 53.04 -12.75
N ALA A 64 32.12 53.66 -13.49
CA ALA A 64 31.38 54.84 -13.06
C ALA A 64 30.15 54.50 -12.19
N LEU A 65 29.70 53.25 -12.20
CA LEU A 65 28.53 52.80 -11.45
C LEU A 65 28.92 51.86 -10.31
N PRO A 66 28.38 52.07 -9.10
CA PRO A 66 28.56 51.11 -8.02
C PRO A 66 27.76 49.84 -8.31
N ILE A 67 28.07 48.77 -7.56
CA ILE A 67 27.19 47.60 -7.48
C ILE A 67 25.81 48.08 -6.98
N LEU A 68 24.78 47.76 -7.76
CA LEU A 68 23.41 48.05 -7.40
C LEU A 68 22.90 46.91 -6.52
N THR A 69 22.58 47.22 -5.27
CA THR A 69 22.23 46.21 -4.27
C THR A 69 20.74 45.92 -4.25
N GLY A 70 20.37 44.64 -4.15
CA GLY A 70 18.98 44.21 -3.97
C GLY A 70 18.06 44.60 -5.13
N LEU A 71 18.52 44.48 -6.38
CA LEU A 71 17.65 44.76 -7.52
C LEU A 71 16.53 43.73 -7.61
N PRO A 72 15.24 44.14 -7.62
CA PRO A 72 14.13 43.21 -7.73
C PRO A 72 14.22 42.38 -9.02
N LEU A 73 14.10 41.06 -8.89
CA LEU A 73 13.99 40.12 -10.00
C LEU A 73 12.56 40.10 -10.57
N PRO A 74 12.40 39.85 -11.88
CA PRO A 74 11.08 39.70 -12.47
C PRO A 74 10.43 38.42 -11.95
N ALA A 75 9.20 38.52 -11.42
CA ALA A 75 8.40 37.35 -11.06
C ALA A 75 7.73 36.78 -12.33
N PRO A 76 8.10 35.57 -12.82
CA PRO A 76 7.55 35.03 -14.06
C PRO A 76 6.05 34.72 -13.98
N MET A 77 5.59 34.38 -12.79
CA MET A 77 4.18 34.24 -12.39
C MET A 77 4.02 34.96 -11.04
N GLY A 78 2.95 35.72 -10.85
CA GLY A 78 2.80 36.64 -9.70
C GLY A 78 1.53 36.47 -8.89
N GLY A 79 1.59 36.87 -7.61
CA GLY A 79 0.50 36.83 -6.64
C GLY A 79 1.05 36.84 -5.20
N GLN A 80 0.18 36.93 -4.20
CA GLN A 80 0.61 36.74 -2.80
C GLN A 80 0.99 35.26 -2.60
N GLU A 81 2.25 35.00 -2.25
CA GLU A 81 2.79 33.65 -2.03
C GLU A 81 2.56 32.67 -3.21
N ALA A 82 2.54 33.19 -4.45
CA ALA A 82 2.29 32.41 -5.66
C ALA A 82 3.29 32.74 -6.77
N GLY A 83 3.78 31.71 -7.46
CA GLY A 83 4.67 31.88 -8.62
C GLY A 83 5.74 30.78 -8.74
N MET A 84 6.61 30.93 -9.74
CA MET A 84 7.84 30.16 -9.88
C MET A 84 9.01 31.05 -9.48
N PHE A 85 9.66 30.71 -8.36
CA PHE A 85 10.78 31.48 -7.81
C PHE A 85 12.07 30.67 -7.93
N GLY A 86 13.09 31.29 -8.51
CA GLY A 86 14.44 30.75 -8.60
C GLY A 86 15.42 31.90 -8.75
N PHE A 87 16.48 31.89 -7.94
CA PHE A 87 17.55 32.88 -8.07
C PHE A 87 18.47 32.50 -9.23
N PRO A 88 18.87 33.46 -10.08
CA PRO A 88 19.95 33.23 -11.02
C PRO A 88 21.27 33.03 -10.27
N GLU A 89 22.15 32.21 -10.83
CA GLU A 89 23.50 32.02 -10.30
C GLU A 89 24.34 33.31 -10.46
N GLU A 90 25.32 33.49 -9.58
CA GLU A 90 26.33 34.54 -9.76
C GLU A 90 27.02 34.39 -11.12
N GLY A 91 27.22 35.51 -11.82
CA GLY A 91 27.70 35.56 -13.19
C GLY A 91 26.59 35.59 -14.26
N THR A 92 25.32 35.34 -13.90
CA THR A 92 24.22 35.39 -14.86
C THR A 92 24.02 36.81 -15.43
N THR A 93 23.79 36.91 -16.74
CA THR A 93 23.50 38.19 -17.40
C THR A 93 22.03 38.57 -17.20
N VAL A 94 21.78 39.81 -16.77
CA VAL A 94 20.45 40.39 -16.57
C VAL A 94 20.28 41.70 -17.33
N VAL A 95 19.04 42.07 -17.62
CA VAL A 95 18.69 43.38 -18.19
C VAL A 95 18.21 44.29 -17.07
N VAL A 96 18.98 45.34 -16.79
CA VAL A 96 18.64 46.37 -15.79
C VAL A 96 17.90 47.49 -16.49
N SER A 97 16.83 47.97 -15.87
CA SER A 97 16.05 49.11 -16.35
C SER A 97 15.66 50.00 -15.17
N PHE A 98 15.31 51.26 -15.47
CA PHE A 98 15.01 52.26 -14.46
C PHE A 98 13.56 52.70 -14.62
N ALA A 99 12.75 52.49 -13.57
CA ALA A 99 11.32 52.82 -13.62
C ALA A 99 11.16 54.33 -13.87
N TYR A 100 10.43 54.70 -14.93
CA TYR A 100 10.27 56.09 -15.38
C TYR A 100 11.59 56.82 -15.70
N GLY A 101 12.68 56.09 -15.99
CA GLY A 101 14.01 56.68 -16.19
C GLY A 101 14.65 57.22 -14.91
N LEU A 102 14.13 56.84 -13.74
CA LEU A 102 14.61 57.33 -12.44
C LEU A 102 15.79 56.49 -11.92
N PRO A 103 16.96 57.09 -11.66
CA PRO A 103 18.16 56.35 -11.23
C PRO A 103 17.98 55.56 -9.93
N HIS A 104 17.09 56.02 -9.06
CA HIS A 104 16.82 55.43 -7.73
C HIS A 104 15.76 54.32 -7.76
N LYS A 105 15.25 53.95 -8.94
CA LYS A 105 14.29 52.85 -9.11
C LYS A 105 14.77 51.82 -10.15
N PRO A 106 15.96 51.23 -9.97
CA PRO A 106 16.41 50.16 -10.83
C PRO A 106 15.63 48.87 -10.56
N PHE A 107 15.39 48.08 -11.59
CA PHE A 107 14.82 46.75 -11.50
C PHE A 107 15.30 45.87 -12.65
N ILE A 108 15.22 44.56 -12.48
CA ILE A 108 15.57 43.61 -13.54
C ILE A 108 14.32 43.32 -14.36
N THR A 109 14.41 43.54 -15.68
CA THR A 109 13.31 43.24 -16.61
C THR A 109 13.37 41.82 -17.12
N GLN A 110 14.57 41.28 -17.34
CA GLN A 110 14.76 39.97 -17.94
C GLN A 110 16.09 39.33 -17.51
N ILE A 111 16.09 38.01 -17.37
CA ILE A 111 17.30 37.19 -17.23
C ILE A 111 17.65 36.65 -18.62
N LEU A 112 18.92 36.81 -19.03
CA LEU A 112 19.39 36.37 -20.34
C LEU A 112 20.24 35.09 -20.21
N PRO A 113 20.08 34.13 -21.13
CA PRO A 113 20.82 32.86 -21.07
C PRO A 113 22.27 32.97 -21.57
N HIS A 114 22.78 34.17 -21.84
CA HIS A 114 24.13 34.36 -22.36
C HIS A 114 25.17 33.81 -21.37
N GLY A 115 26.06 32.94 -21.87
CA GLY A 115 27.09 32.30 -21.05
C GLY A 115 26.62 31.11 -20.21
N LEU A 116 25.31 30.78 -20.22
CA LEU A 116 24.76 29.65 -19.46
C LEU A 116 24.70 28.37 -20.29
N SER A 117 24.89 27.23 -19.62
CA SER A 117 24.55 25.92 -20.20
C SER A 117 23.06 25.65 -20.01
N LEU A 118 22.33 25.60 -21.13
CA LEU A 118 20.89 25.41 -21.11
C LEU A 118 20.50 23.92 -21.10
N PRO A 119 19.31 23.59 -20.55
CA PRO A 119 18.74 22.26 -20.70
C PRO A 119 18.63 21.82 -22.16
N ARG A 120 18.63 20.50 -22.38
CA ARG A 120 18.12 19.93 -23.63
C ARG A 120 16.60 20.11 -23.70
N VAL A 121 16.14 21.02 -24.57
CA VAL A 121 14.70 21.27 -24.81
C VAL A 121 14.41 21.18 -26.32
N PRO A 122 14.10 19.98 -26.84
CA PRO A 122 13.61 19.81 -28.20
C PRO A 122 12.37 20.67 -28.49
N LYS A 123 12.10 20.94 -29.77
CA LYS A 123 10.92 21.70 -30.17
C LYS A 123 9.65 20.97 -29.74
N GLY A 124 8.80 21.65 -28.97
CA GLY A 124 7.54 21.12 -28.46
C GLY A 124 7.62 20.66 -27.00
N ASP A 125 8.81 20.32 -26.52
CA ASP A 125 9.03 20.00 -25.11
C ASP A 125 8.94 21.27 -24.24
N GLN A 126 8.53 21.06 -22.98
CA GLN A 126 8.73 22.04 -21.91
C GLN A 126 9.40 21.34 -20.74
N VAL A 127 10.35 22.03 -20.10
CA VAL A 127 11.08 21.49 -18.95
C VAL A 127 11.16 22.52 -17.84
N TRP A 128 10.90 22.07 -16.62
CA TRP A 128 11.29 22.74 -15.39
C TRP A 128 12.30 21.86 -14.67
N GLN A 129 13.54 22.33 -14.51
CA GLN A 129 14.61 21.50 -13.97
C GLN A 129 15.54 22.27 -13.04
N HIS A 130 16.15 21.52 -12.13
CA HIS A 130 17.35 21.91 -11.39
C HIS A 130 18.60 21.33 -12.08
N SER A 131 18.53 20.07 -12.52
CA SER A 131 19.57 19.36 -13.25
C SER A 131 18.94 18.34 -14.20
N GLU A 132 19.73 17.69 -15.06
CA GLU A 132 19.21 16.60 -15.92
C GLU A 132 18.60 15.45 -15.11
N ALA A 133 19.13 15.19 -13.90
CA ALA A 133 18.64 14.15 -13.00
C ALA A 133 17.42 14.57 -12.17
N CYS A 134 17.09 15.87 -12.11
CA CYS A 134 15.99 16.43 -11.32
C CYS A 134 15.17 17.42 -12.14
N GLN A 135 14.09 16.91 -12.75
CA GLN A 135 13.26 17.66 -13.69
C GLN A 135 11.78 17.22 -13.67
N GLN A 136 10.93 18.15 -14.10
CA GLN A 136 9.59 17.87 -14.61
C GLN A 136 9.55 18.27 -16.08
N ARG A 137 9.10 17.36 -16.94
CA ARG A 137 9.09 17.57 -18.38
C ARG A 137 7.77 17.12 -18.97
N VAL A 138 7.30 17.88 -19.95
CA VAL A 138 6.30 17.44 -20.91
C VAL A 138 6.96 17.39 -22.30
N ASP A 139 6.80 16.28 -23.00
CA ASP A 139 7.28 16.16 -24.39
C ASP A 139 6.25 16.71 -25.39
N ALA A 140 6.62 16.74 -26.67
CA ALA A 140 5.74 17.21 -27.73
C ALA A 140 4.42 16.40 -27.88
N ASP A 141 4.38 15.16 -27.39
CA ASP A 141 3.20 14.28 -27.43
C ASP A 141 2.31 14.43 -26.18
N GLY A 142 2.74 15.23 -25.20
CA GLY A 142 2.01 15.50 -23.96
C GLY A 142 2.31 14.52 -22.83
N ASN A 143 3.33 13.68 -22.95
CA ASN A 143 3.73 12.76 -21.88
C ASN A 143 4.45 13.53 -20.77
N TRP A 144 4.07 13.29 -19.51
CA TRP A 144 4.69 13.90 -18.35
C TRP A 144 5.70 12.97 -17.68
N LEU A 145 6.87 13.51 -17.38
CA LEU A 145 7.91 12.87 -16.56
C LEU A 145 8.17 13.72 -15.31
N ARG A 146 8.10 13.09 -14.13
CA ARG A 146 8.62 13.62 -12.86
C ARG A 146 9.81 12.77 -12.44
N GLN A 147 11.01 13.34 -12.45
CA GLN A 147 12.25 12.63 -12.14
C GLN A 147 13.05 13.37 -11.07
N THR A 148 13.64 12.61 -10.16
CA THR A 148 14.65 13.10 -9.22
C THR A 148 15.60 11.97 -8.83
N ASP A 149 16.87 12.29 -8.59
CA ASP A 149 17.85 11.46 -7.90
C ASP A 149 17.80 11.64 -6.37
N GLY A 150 16.97 12.56 -5.89
CA GLY A 150 16.68 12.81 -4.49
C GLY A 150 15.40 12.14 -4.01
N LYS A 151 14.60 12.90 -3.24
CA LYS A 151 13.40 12.40 -2.57
C LYS A 151 12.16 13.17 -3.03
N ILE A 152 11.10 12.44 -3.33
CA ILE A 152 9.75 13.00 -3.51
C ILE A 152 8.98 12.89 -2.18
N GLN A 153 8.34 14.00 -1.76
CA GLN A 153 7.38 14.03 -0.66
C GLN A 153 6.12 14.74 -1.12
N ASP A 154 5.00 14.02 -1.15
CA ASP A 154 3.70 14.59 -1.41
C ASP A 154 2.95 14.70 -0.07
N LYS A 155 2.56 15.92 0.32
CA LYS A 155 1.79 16.21 1.54
C LYS A 155 0.47 16.85 1.13
N ALA A 156 -0.62 16.18 1.45
CA ALA A 156 -1.95 16.65 1.11
C ALA A 156 -2.94 16.24 2.20
N ILE A 157 -4.06 16.97 2.28
CA ILE A 157 -5.22 16.55 3.07
C ILE A 157 -5.91 15.36 2.37
N GLU A 158 -5.95 15.40 1.04
CA GLU A 158 -6.56 14.40 0.18
C GLU A 158 -5.68 14.16 -1.05
N ARG A 159 -5.55 12.90 -1.49
CA ARG A 159 -4.82 12.51 -2.70
C ARG A 159 -5.67 11.54 -3.50
N GLU A 160 -6.13 11.98 -4.66
CA GLU A 160 -6.83 11.16 -5.63
C GLU A 160 -5.92 10.81 -6.80
N VAL A 161 -6.03 9.58 -7.30
CA VAL A 161 -5.32 9.11 -8.48
C VAL A 161 -6.29 8.32 -9.34
N GLU A 162 -6.57 8.83 -10.52
CA GLU A 162 -7.41 8.17 -11.51
C GLU A 162 -6.56 7.80 -12.74
N ALA A 163 -6.55 6.52 -13.07
CA ALA A 163 -5.87 6.00 -14.26
C ALA A 163 -6.58 4.75 -14.76
N LEU A 164 -6.59 4.55 -16.08
CA LEU A 164 -7.06 3.29 -16.68
C LEU A 164 -6.15 2.12 -16.33
N GLN A 165 -4.85 2.39 -16.21
CA GLN A 165 -3.83 1.42 -15.81
C GLN A 165 -2.81 2.11 -14.89
N ASN A 166 -2.52 1.50 -13.75
CA ASN A 166 -1.46 1.94 -12.83
C ASN A 166 -0.47 0.79 -12.62
N ASN A 167 0.79 1.00 -12.99
CA ASN A 167 1.87 0.03 -12.79
C ASN A 167 2.88 0.63 -11.81
N GLU A 168 3.09 -0.05 -10.69
CA GLU A 168 4.06 0.36 -9.67
C GLU A 168 5.10 -0.73 -9.46
N SER A 169 6.38 -0.35 -9.40
CA SER A 169 7.49 -1.26 -9.15
C SER A 169 8.39 -0.68 -8.06
N PHE A 170 8.68 -1.50 -7.05
CA PHE A 170 9.44 -1.10 -5.89
C PHE A 170 10.46 -2.19 -5.52
N GLN A 171 11.63 -1.79 -5.04
CA GLN A 171 12.53 -2.72 -4.36
C GLN A 171 12.00 -3.09 -2.97
N SER A 172 11.37 -2.12 -2.28
CA SER A 172 10.74 -2.28 -0.98
C SER A 172 9.52 -1.36 -0.87
N HIS A 173 8.46 -1.83 -0.22
CA HIS A 173 7.23 -1.08 -0.01
C HIS A 173 6.73 -1.30 1.42
N THR A 174 6.46 -0.20 2.13
CA THR A 174 5.85 -0.20 3.45
C THR A 174 4.67 0.76 3.42
N ARG A 175 3.51 0.30 3.91
CA ARG A 175 2.31 1.10 4.05
C ARG A 175 1.82 1.01 5.50
N THR A 176 1.73 2.16 6.15
CA THR A 176 1.12 2.31 7.47
C THR A 176 -0.17 3.10 7.30
N VAL A 177 -1.26 2.61 7.88
CA VAL A 177 -2.57 3.25 7.89
C VAL A 177 -3.02 3.30 9.34
N ASP A 178 -3.24 4.51 9.86
CA ASP A 178 -3.52 4.72 11.29
C ASP A 178 -4.97 4.38 11.66
N ASP A 179 -5.87 4.32 10.68
CA ASP A 179 -7.28 4.00 10.87
C ASP A 179 -7.71 2.84 9.96
N HIS A 180 -8.58 3.08 8.98
CA HIS A 180 -9.14 2.04 8.13
C HIS A 180 -8.46 1.94 6.76
N SER A 181 -8.21 0.72 6.29
CA SER A 181 -7.78 0.42 4.91
C SER A 181 -8.79 -0.52 4.27
N SER A 182 -9.49 -0.04 3.25
CA SER A 182 -10.38 -0.82 2.41
C SER A 182 -9.76 -1.04 1.03
N GLU A 183 -10.08 -2.18 0.42
CA GLU A 183 -9.72 -2.47 -0.96
C GLU A 183 -10.85 -3.26 -1.60
N SER A 184 -11.39 -2.73 -2.70
CA SER A 184 -12.48 -3.34 -3.46
C SER A 184 -11.99 -3.62 -4.87
N VAL A 185 -12.03 -4.89 -5.27
CA VAL A 185 -11.62 -5.34 -6.60
C VAL A 185 -12.81 -5.96 -7.29
N GLY A 186 -13.30 -5.32 -8.37
CA GLY A 186 -14.47 -5.82 -9.11
C GLY A 186 -14.17 -7.07 -9.96
N GLY A 187 -12.90 -7.31 -10.27
CA GLY A 187 -12.42 -8.51 -10.94
C GLY A 187 -11.74 -9.48 -9.98
N ILE A 188 -10.51 -9.89 -10.30
CA ILE A 188 -9.73 -10.85 -9.52
C ILE A 188 -8.61 -10.11 -8.77
N LYS A 189 -8.44 -10.42 -7.49
CA LYS A 189 -7.28 -10.01 -6.71
C LYS A 189 -6.34 -11.20 -6.50
N THR A 190 -5.12 -11.09 -7.02
CA THR A 190 -4.06 -12.09 -6.82
C THR A 190 -2.99 -11.50 -5.90
N VAL A 191 -2.63 -12.23 -4.85
CA VAL A 191 -1.52 -11.89 -3.94
C VAL A 191 -0.55 -13.06 -3.91
N GLU A 192 0.67 -12.82 -4.38
CA GLU A 192 1.74 -13.82 -4.42
C GLU A 192 2.93 -13.38 -3.57
N ALA A 193 3.49 -14.31 -2.80
CA ALA A 193 4.71 -14.10 -2.03
C ALA A 193 5.62 -15.33 -2.15
N LEU A 194 6.78 -15.17 -2.81
CA LEU A 194 7.75 -16.27 -2.98
C LEU A 194 8.37 -16.74 -1.65
N GLY A 195 8.51 -15.82 -0.69
CA GLY A 195 9.08 -16.12 0.62
C GLY A 195 8.02 -16.63 1.60
N ALA A 196 7.21 -15.71 2.15
CA ALA A 196 6.16 -16.03 3.09
C ALA A 196 5.01 -15.02 3.00
N LEU A 197 3.78 -15.51 3.15
CA LEU A 197 2.59 -14.69 3.38
C LEU A 197 2.24 -14.74 4.87
N LYS A 198 2.12 -13.58 5.51
CA LYS A 198 1.73 -13.46 6.93
C LYS A 198 0.49 -12.59 7.06
N LEU A 199 -0.57 -13.17 7.60
CA LEU A 199 -1.82 -12.48 7.91
C LEU A 199 -2.02 -12.56 9.42
N LEU A 200 -1.88 -11.43 10.11
CA LEU A 200 -1.93 -11.34 11.56
C LEU A 200 -3.06 -10.39 11.95
N SER A 201 -3.92 -10.82 12.87
CA SER A 201 -4.94 -9.98 13.49
C SER A 201 -4.81 -10.06 15.00
N GLY A 202 -4.83 -8.91 15.68
CA GLY A 202 -4.94 -8.84 17.13
C GLY A 202 -6.38 -9.03 17.64
N GLY A 203 -7.36 -9.05 16.73
CA GLY A 203 -8.78 -9.25 17.00
C GLY A 203 -9.32 -10.43 16.22
N SER A 204 -10.42 -10.23 15.49
CA SER A 204 -10.99 -11.23 14.59
C SER A 204 -10.31 -11.24 13.22
N ALA A 205 -10.33 -12.40 12.57
CA ALA A 205 -10.01 -12.55 11.16
C ALA A 205 -11.11 -13.42 10.52
N SER A 206 -11.72 -12.92 9.45
CA SER A 206 -12.77 -13.62 8.71
C SER A 206 -12.30 -13.89 7.29
N LEU A 207 -12.32 -15.16 6.88
CA LEU A 207 -12.08 -15.58 5.52
C LEU A 207 -13.31 -16.37 5.06
N ALA A 208 -13.95 -15.88 4.00
CA ALA A 208 -15.18 -16.45 3.49
C ALA A 208 -15.19 -16.38 1.95
N ALA A 209 -15.80 -17.40 1.34
CA ALA A 209 -16.10 -17.47 -0.08
C ALA A 209 -17.58 -17.82 -0.24
N VAL A 210 -18.23 -17.30 -1.28
CA VAL A 210 -19.62 -17.67 -1.61
C VAL A 210 -19.69 -19.05 -2.25
N ASP A 211 -18.66 -19.39 -3.01
CA ASP A 211 -18.48 -20.68 -3.66
C ASP A 211 -17.39 -21.46 -2.88
N ASP A 212 -16.35 -21.95 -3.56
CA ASP A 212 -15.32 -22.76 -2.92
C ASP A 212 -14.26 -21.94 -2.15
N LEU A 213 -13.88 -22.44 -0.97
CA LEU A 213 -12.68 -22.03 -0.24
C LEU A 213 -11.66 -23.18 -0.21
N HIS A 214 -10.54 -23.00 -0.91
CA HIS A 214 -9.47 -24.01 -0.96
C HIS A 214 -8.31 -23.65 -0.03
N GLN A 215 -7.89 -24.61 0.79
CA GLN A 215 -6.67 -24.53 1.60
C GLN A 215 -5.81 -25.77 1.34
N ALA A 216 -4.63 -25.56 0.76
CA ALA A 216 -3.70 -26.65 0.43
C ALA A 216 -2.29 -26.29 0.88
N THR A 217 -1.55 -27.28 1.40
CA THR A 217 -0.15 -27.13 1.78
C THR A 217 0.66 -28.31 1.26
N GLY A 218 1.92 -28.10 0.88
CA GLY A 218 2.80 -29.18 0.43
C GLY A 218 3.47 -29.97 1.56
N ARG A 219 3.32 -29.52 2.82
CA ARG A 219 3.86 -30.17 4.02
C ARG A 219 2.77 -30.25 5.09
N ASP A 220 2.88 -29.43 6.14
CA ASP A 220 1.98 -29.49 7.29
C ASP A 220 0.95 -28.36 7.25
N LEU A 221 -0.31 -28.71 7.50
CA LEU A 221 -1.36 -27.78 7.88
C LEU A 221 -1.57 -27.87 9.40
N ASN A 222 -1.14 -26.84 10.12
CA ASN A 222 -1.28 -26.78 11.57
C ASN A 222 -2.46 -25.89 11.96
N LEU A 223 -3.49 -26.49 12.55
CA LEU A 223 -4.64 -25.79 13.12
C LEU A 223 -4.60 -25.91 14.65
N VAL A 224 -4.44 -24.77 15.33
CA VAL A 224 -4.38 -24.70 16.79
C VAL A 224 -5.52 -23.83 17.28
N VAL A 225 -6.36 -24.37 18.17
CA VAL A 225 -7.53 -23.68 18.71
C VAL A 225 -7.49 -23.75 20.24
N GLY A 226 -7.47 -22.59 20.90
CA GLY A 226 -7.28 -22.51 22.36
C GLY A 226 -8.51 -22.84 23.21
N GLN A 227 -9.71 -22.81 22.63
CA GLN A 227 -10.96 -23.09 23.36
C GLN A 227 -11.83 -24.11 22.61
N LYS A 228 -12.58 -23.66 21.59
CA LYS A 228 -13.55 -24.48 20.88
C LYS A 228 -13.28 -24.44 19.38
N HIS A 229 -13.03 -25.59 18.79
CA HIS A 229 -13.11 -25.77 17.34
C HIS A 229 -14.54 -26.18 16.98
N ASN A 230 -15.19 -25.42 16.11
CA ASN A 230 -16.54 -25.72 15.63
C ASN A 230 -16.51 -25.87 14.11
N ALA A 231 -16.81 -27.08 13.63
CA ALA A 231 -16.91 -27.38 12.22
C ALA A 231 -18.33 -27.89 11.94
N THR A 232 -19.06 -27.16 11.10
CA THR A 232 -20.40 -27.53 10.67
C THR A 232 -20.36 -27.83 9.18
N VAL A 233 -20.86 -28.99 8.78
CA VAL A 233 -20.94 -29.42 7.38
C VAL A 233 -22.41 -29.68 7.06
N GLY A 234 -22.93 -29.03 6.02
CA GLY A 234 -24.33 -29.19 5.60
C GLY A 234 -24.58 -30.43 4.74
N GLY A 235 -23.54 -30.93 4.07
CA GLY A 235 -23.52 -32.20 3.33
C GLY A 235 -22.59 -33.21 3.97
N ASP A 236 -21.76 -33.86 3.16
CA ASP A 236 -20.85 -34.92 3.62
C ASP A 236 -19.51 -34.35 4.11
N MET A 237 -18.98 -34.93 5.19
CA MET A 237 -17.61 -34.70 5.64
C MET A 237 -16.74 -35.91 5.32
N GLU A 238 -15.81 -35.75 4.38
CA GLU A 238 -14.88 -36.81 3.99
C GLU A 238 -13.49 -36.60 4.62
N GLU A 239 -13.03 -37.58 5.40
CA GLU A 239 -11.67 -37.62 5.95
C GLU A 239 -10.91 -38.81 5.38
N LYS A 240 -9.86 -38.58 4.57
CA LYS A 240 -8.99 -39.64 4.04
C LYS A 240 -7.62 -39.61 4.70
N ILE A 241 -7.38 -40.55 5.61
CA ILE A 241 -6.17 -40.60 6.42
C ILE A 241 -5.37 -41.86 6.04
N GLN A 242 -4.25 -41.67 5.32
CA GLN A 242 -3.36 -42.77 4.92
C GLN A 242 -2.50 -43.29 6.08
N GLY A 243 -2.15 -42.39 7.00
CA GLY A 243 -1.39 -42.71 8.20
C GLY A 243 -2.30 -43.01 9.38
N LEU A 244 -1.90 -42.52 10.55
CA LEU A 244 -2.65 -42.69 11.79
C LEU A 244 -3.66 -41.55 12.00
N ARG A 245 -4.93 -41.90 12.21
CA ARG A 245 -5.88 -41.01 12.89
C ARG A 245 -5.74 -41.17 14.40
N LYS A 246 -5.19 -40.15 15.08
CA LYS A 246 -5.08 -40.13 16.55
C LYS A 246 -6.07 -39.12 17.13
N SER A 247 -7.13 -39.63 17.78
CA SER A 247 -8.08 -38.81 18.54
C SER A 247 -7.95 -39.14 20.03
N VAL A 248 -7.55 -38.14 20.83
CA VAL A 248 -7.36 -38.29 22.29
C VAL A 248 -8.17 -37.20 22.98
N ALA A 249 -9.11 -37.60 23.82
CA ALA A 249 -9.91 -36.69 24.63
C ALA A 249 -9.62 -36.93 26.11
N ALA A 250 -9.52 -35.86 26.89
CA ALA A 250 -9.26 -35.96 28.34
C ALA A 250 -10.50 -36.36 29.15
N VAL A 251 -11.70 -36.06 28.64
CA VAL A 251 -12.97 -36.30 29.34
C VAL A 251 -13.74 -37.43 28.67
N SER A 252 -14.18 -37.23 27.43
CA SER A 252 -14.95 -38.24 26.70
C SER A 252 -14.88 -38.01 25.19
N GLN A 253 -15.18 -39.06 24.43
CA GLN A 253 -15.49 -38.97 23.00
C GLN A 253 -16.96 -39.33 22.82
N ARG A 254 -17.66 -38.55 22.00
CA ARG A 254 -19.07 -38.76 21.69
C ARG A 254 -19.22 -38.83 20.17
N LEU A 255 -19.54 -40.02 19.68
CA LEU A 255 -19.84 -40.30 18.28
C LEU A 255 -21.32 -40.69 18.23
N VAL A 256 -22.14 -39.92 17.51
CA VAL A 256 -23.59 -40.13 17.44
C VAL A 256 -24.03 -40.04 16.00
N ALA A 257 -24.62 -41.13 15.50
CA ALA A 257 -25.25 -41.22 14.20
C ALA A 257 -26.43 -42.20 14.30
N PRO A 258 -27.42 -42.15 13.39
CA PRO A 258 -28.49 -43.14 13.34
C PRO A 258 -27.96 -44.57 13.22
N THR A 259 -26.92 -44.77 12.40
CA THR A 259 -26.17 -46.03 12.26
C THR A 259 -24.67 -45.75 12.23
N THR A 260 -23.86 -46.72 12.65
CA THR A 260 -22.40 -46.60 12.71
C THR A 260 -21.73 -47.85 12.16
N TRP A 261 -20.65 -47.65 11.41
CA TRP A 261 -19.69 -48.69 11.06
C TRP A 261 -18.40 -48.48 11.85
N LEU A 262 -17.96 -49.49 12.59
CA LEU A 262 -16.71 -49.44 13.33
C LEU A 262 -15.86 -50.67 13.02
N GLY A 263 -14.86 -50.52 12.16
CA GLY A 263 -13.95 -51.62 11.81
C GLY A 263 -13.38 -51.46 10.41
N SER A 264 -13.10 -52.58 9.76
CA SER A 264 -12.62 -52.64 8.37
C SER A 264 -13.79 -52.75 7.39
N GLU A 265 -13.54 -52.65 6.08
CA GLU A 265 -14.58 -52.84 5.04
C GLU A 265 -15.31 -54.19 5.16
N GLY A 266 -14.62 -55.27 5.56
CA GLY A 266 -15.22 -56.60 5.69
C GLY A 266 -15.72 -56.94 7.10
N VAL A 267 -15.45 -56.12 8.11
CA VAL A 267 -15.76 -56.44 9.52
C VAL A 267 -16.23 -55.21 10.26
N ASN A 268 -17.52 -55.20 10.63
CA ASN A 268 -18.10 -54.20 11.54
C ASN A 268 -18.15 -54.76 12.96
N MET A 269 -17.46 -54.12 13.90
CA MET A 269 -17.44 -54.50 15.31
C MET A 269 -18.83 -54.47 15.94
N LEU A 270 -19.72 -53.56 15.51
CA LEU A 270 -21.08 -53.50 16.03
C LEU A 270 -21.90 -54.71 15.56
N GLN A 271 -21.69 -55.17 14.32
CA GLN A 271 -22.29 -56.41 13.83
C GLN A 271 -21.79 -57.62 14.61
N VAL A 272 -20.49 -57.70 14.90
CA VAL A 272 -19.94 -58.77 15.74
C VAL A 272 -20.58 -58.78 17.13
N LEU A 273 -20.89 -57.61 17.70
CA LEU A 273 -21.60 -57.51 18.98
C LEU A 273 -23.06 -57.96 18.87
N CYS A 274 -23.75 -57.64 17.76
CA CYS A 274 -25.08 -58.18 17.48
C CYS A 274 -25.07 -59.71 17.41
N ASP A 275 -24.12 -60.28 16.66
CA ASP A 275 -23.98 -61.74 16.50
C ASP A 275 -23.65 -62.42 17.83
N LEU A 276 -22.82 -61.78 18.67
CA LEU A 276 -22.51 -62.26 20.02
C LEU A 276 -23.76 -62.26 20.91
N LEU A 277 -24.59 -61.22 20.87
CA LEU A 277 -25.83 -61.15 21.64
C LEU A 277 -26.83 -62.23 21.21
N ASP A 278 -26.94 -62.48 19.90
CA ASP A 278 -27.75 -63.56 19.34
C ASP A 278 -27.22 -64.95 19.78
N LEU A 279 -25.90 -65.14 19.79
CA LEU A 279 -25.28 -66.37 20.27
C LEU A 279 -25.53 -66.59 21.77
N VAL A 280 -25.42 -65.53 22.59
CA VAL A 280 -25.72 -65.59 24.04
C VAL A 280 -27.19 -65.89 24.29
N GLN A 281 -28.10 -65.34 23.48
CA GLN A 281 -29.52 -65.69 23.54
C GLN A 281 -29.73 -67.19 23.27
N GLN A 282 -29.18 -67.70 22.16
CA GLN A 282 -29.31 -69.11 21.78
C GLN A 282 -28.71 -70.05 22.85
N MET A 283 -27.55 -69.68 23.40
CA MET A 283 -26.89 -70.44 24.47
C MET A 283 -27.77 -70.53 25.71
N ASN A 284 -28.40 -69.43 26.15
CA ASN A 284 -29.30 -69.45 27.31
C ASN A 284 -30.56 -70.30 27.06
N ILE A 285 -31.11 -70.27 25.84
CA ILE A 285 -32.22 -71.17 25.46
C ILE A 285 -31.80 -72.64 25.54
N ALA A 286 -30.58 -72.96 25.09
CA ALA A 286 -30.04 -74.30 25.16
C ALA A 286 -29.80 -74.75 26.61
N LEU A 287 -29.24 -73.88 27.45
CA LEU A 287 -28.99 -74.14 28.88
C LEU A 287 -30.29 -74.34 29.67
N ALA A 288 -31.34 -73.58 29.38
CA ALA A 288 -32.65 -73.77 30.01
C ALA A 288 -33.24 -75.18 29.76
N LYS A 289 -32.76 -75.87 28.72
CA LYS A 289 -33.24 -77.19 28.29
C LYS A 289 -32.17 -78.29 28.41
N HIS A 290 -30.97 -77.98 28.90
CA HIS A 290 -29.86 -78.94 28.93
C HIS A 290 -30.10 -80.04 29.97
N THR A 291 -29.59 -81.25 29.74
CA THR A 291 -29.71 -82.37 30.68
C THR A 291 -28.40 -83.17 30.73
N HIS A 292 -28.07 -83.75 31.87
CA HIS A 292 -27.00 -84.75 31.98
C HIS A 292 -27.63 -86.14 31.85
N LEU A 293 -27.00 -87.09 31.14
CA LEU A 293 -27.50 -88.46 31.04
C LEU A 293 -26.59 -89.44 31.82
N PRO A 294 -27.13 -90.27 32.75
CA PRO A 294 -28.50 -90.30 33.28
C PRO A 294 -28.59 -89.38 34.51
N GLY A 295 -29.13 -88.18 34.36
CA GLY A 295 -29.13 -87.14 35.40
C GLY A 295 -30.36 -86.21 35.30
N PRO A 296 -30.58 -85.38 36.33
CA PRO A 296 -31.76 -84.52 36.41
C PRO A 296 -31.70 -83.38 35.39
N MET A 297 -32.88 -82.88 35.00
CA MET A 297 -33.02 -81.56 34.38
C MET A 297 -32.47 -80.48 35.32
N PRO A 298 -32.16 -79.27 34.81
CA PRO A 298 -31.77 -78.15 35.65
C PRO A 298 -32.88 -77.90 36.68
N ALA A 299 -32.53 -77.41 37.87
CA ALA A 299 -33.54 -77.03 38.83
C ALA A 299 -34.48 -75.99 38.19
N ALA A 300 -35.78 -76.05 38.51
CA ALA A 300 -36.77 -75.19 37.87
C ALA A 300 -36.39 -73.69 37.94
N VAL A 301 -35.79 -73.28 39.05
CA VAL A 301 -35.26 -71.93 39.28
C VAL A 301 -34.13 -71.54 38.30
N ASP A 302 -33.27 -72.49 37.92
CA ASP A 302 -32.17 -72.25 36.98
C ASP A 302 -32.69 -72.13 35.55
N ALA A 303 -33.64 -72.99 35.16
CA ALA A 303 -34.26 -72.96 33.83
C ALA A 303 -35.04 -71.65 33.58
N GLU A 304 -35.76 -71.17 34.59
CA GLU A 304 -36.44 -69.87 34.54
C GLU A 304 -35.44 -68.72 34.42
N SER A 305 -34.36 -68.76 35.19
CA SER A 305 -33.27 -67.77 35.12
C SER A 305 -32.64 -67.71 33.72
N PHE A 306 -32.27 -68.84 33.13
CA PHE A 306 -31.73 -68.90 31.76
C PHE A 306 -32.71 -68.35 30.72
N THR A 307 -34.01 -68.66 30.86
CA THR A 307 -35.03 -68.13 29.95
C THR A 307 -35.11 -66.60 30.04
N SER A 308 -35.09 -66.05 31.25
CA SER A 308 -35.06 -64.59 31.48
C SER A 308 -33.82 -63.94 30.84
N MET A 309 -32.64 -64.52 31.04
CA MET A 309 -31.39 -64.03 30.43
C MET A 309 -31.42 -64.05 28.90
N SER A 310 -32.03 -65.07 28.29
CA SER A 310 -32.26 -65.13 26.84
C SER A 310 -33.12 -63.96 26.34
N ILE A 311 -34.19 -63.61 27.06
CA ILE A 311 -35.07 -62.48 26.69
C ILE A 311 -34.27 -61.17 26.76
N SER A 312 -33.51 -60.95 27.82
CA SER A 312 -32.68 -59.76 27.97
C SER A 312 -31.62 -59.63 26.86
N ALA A 313 -30.94 -60.72 26.51
CA ALA A 313 -29.97 -60.72 25.40
C ALA A 313 -30.64 -60.39 24.05
N GLY A 314 -31.82 -60.94 23.79
CA GLY A 314 -32.60 -60.65 22.58
C GLY A 314 -33.03 -59.18 22.49
N GLN A 315 -33.45 -58.57 23.60
CA GLN A 315 -33.80 -57.15 23.64
C GLN A 315 -32.60 -56.25 23.34
N LEU A 316 -31.44 -56.55 23.92
CA LEU A 316 -30.20 -55.81 23.65
C LEU A 316 -29.75 -55.97 22.19
N SER A 317 -29.88 -57.17 21.61
CA SER A 317 -29.58 -57.43 20.20
C SER A 317 -30.45 -56.55 19.29
N VAL A 318 -31.76 -56.45 19.58
CA VAL A 318 -32.68 -55.59 18.82
C VAL A 318 -32.28 -54.13 18.90
N GLU A 319 -31.92 -53.61 20.07
CA GLU A 319 -31.47 -52.22 20.20
C GLU A 319 -30.13 -51.96 19.48
N MET A 320 -29.17 -52.89 19.58
CA MET A 320 -27.87 -52.76 18.92
C MET A 320 -27.97 -52.79 17.39
N LYS A 321 -28.85 -53.65 16.86
CA LYS A 321 -29.13 -53.74 15.42
C LYS A 321 -29.67 -52.42 14.84
N LYS A 322 -30.38 -51.59 15.63
CA LYS A 322 -30.90 -50.29 15.17
C LYS A 322 -29.80 -49.26 14.89
N ILE A 323 -28.63 -49.40 15.53
CA ILE A 323 -27.52 -48.44 15.41
C ILE A 323 -26.32 -49.02 14.63
N THR A 324 -26.43 -50.25 14.15
CA THR A 324 -25.40 -50.90 13.35
C THR A 324 -25.65 -50.59 11.88
N LEU A 325 -24.64 -50.10 11.18
CA LEU A 325 -24.68 -49.96 9.72
C LEU A 325 -24.50 -51.33 9.05
#